data_AF-A0A533BG26-F1
#
_entry.id   AF-A0A533BG26-F1
#
_cell.length_a   1.000
_cell.length_b   1.000
_cell.length_c   1.000
_cell.angle_alpha   90.00
_cell.angle_beta   90.00
_cell.angle_gamma   90.00
#
_symmetry.space_group_name_H-M   'P 1'
#
loop_
_entity.id
_entity.type
_entity.pdbx_description
1 polymer ?
#
loop_
_entity_poly.entity_id
_entity_poly.type
_entity_poly.pdbx_seq_one_letter_code
_entity_poly.pdbx_strand_id
1 'polypeptide(L)' 'MHPVPTYVHVLEGTLTVEFEDGSRQTFKAGNGFLEVVNTLHSAKNLGEVPVRFLVVCF' A
#
# COMPACT_ATOMS: atom_id res chain seq x y z
N MET A 1 3.69 8.81 7.49
CA MET A 1 5.08 8.41 7.78
C MET A 1 5.07 7.60 9.06
N HIS A 2 5.63 6.39 9.04
CA HIS A 2 5.84 5.54 10.21
C HIS A 2 7.31 5.08 10.24
N PRO A 3 7.90 4.92 11.43
CA PRO A 3 9.32 4.57 11.56
C PRO A 3 9.59 3.06 11.50
N VAL A 4 8.54 2.23 11.49
CA VAL A 4 8.65 0.77 11.46
C VAL A 4 8.49 0.25 10.04
N PRO A 5 9.29 -0.75 9.62
CA PRO A 5 8.99 -1.53 8.42
C PRO A 5 7.59 -2.14 8.52
N THR A 6 6.85 -2.05 7.42
CA THR A 6 5.49 -2.58 7.33
C THR A 6 5.39 -3.48 6.11
N TYR A 7 4.85 -4.68 6.29
CA TYR A 7 4.45 -5.55 5.19
C TYR A 7 2.96 -5.41 4.92
N VAL A 8 2.61 -5.27 3.65
CA VAL A 8 1.23 -5.19 3.17
C VAL A 8 0.95 -6.34 2.22
N HIS A 9 -0.18 -7.02 2.41
CA HIS A 9 -0.69 -8.03 1.48
C HIS A 9 -2.12 -7.70 1.07
N VAL A 10 -2.37 -7.54 -0.23
CA VAL A 10 -3.70 -7.21 -0.77
C VAL A 10 -4.53 -8.48 -0.89
N LEU A 11 -5.63 -8.53 -0.16
CA LEU A 11 -6.55 -9.68 -0.13
C LEU A 11 -7.65 -9.55 -1.20
N GLU A 12 -8.12 -8.33 -1.45
CA GLU A 12 -9.21 -8.04 -2.38
C GLU A 12 -9.07 -6.62 -2.93
N GLY A 13 -9.57 -6.40 -4.14
CA GLY A 13 -9.58 -5.09 -4.79
C GLY A 13 -8.19 -4.66 -5.27
N THR A 14 -7.99 -3.34 -5.33
CA THR A 14 -6.77 -2.71 -5.83
C THR A 14 -6.33 -1.58 -4.89
N LEU A 15 -5.07 -1.62 -4.45
CA LEU A 15 -4.47 -0.60 -3.59
C LEU A 15 -3.50 0.24 -4.42
N THR A 16 -3.69 1.57 -4.46
CA THR A 16 -2.73 2.49 -5.07
C THR A 16 -1.96 3.24 -4.00
N VAL A 17 -0.65 3.13 -4.00
CA VAL A 17 0.26 3.89 -3.14
C VAL A 17 0.78 5.08 -3.92
N GLU A 18 0.58 6.29 -3.39
CA GLU A 18 1.06 7.56 -3.93
C GLU A 18 2.19 8.08 -3.05
N PHE A 19 3.31 8.45 -3.68
CA PHE A 19 4.50 8.99 -3.03
C PHE A 19 4.57 10.52 -3.17
N GLU A 20 5.42 11.16 -2.37
CA GLU A 20 5.56 12.63 -2.35
C GLU A 20 6.01 13.22 -3.70
N ASP A 21 6.79 12.47 -4.48
CA ASP A 21 7.20 12.86 -5.84
C ASP A 21 6.07 12.74 -6.88
N GLY A 22 4.86 12.36 -6.45
CA GLY A 22 3.69 12.14 -7.29
C GLY A 22 3.70 10.80 -8.03
N SER A 23 4.74 9.98 -7.88
CA SER A 23 4.76 8.64 -8.44
C SER A 23 3.72 7.76 -7.75
N ARG A 24 3.19 6.79 -8.50
CA ARG A 24 2.15 5.87 -8.02
C ARG A 24 2.49 4.44 -8.34
N GLN A 25 2.22 3.55 -7.40
CA GLN A 25 2.31 2.11 -7.57
C GLN A 25 0.97 1.47 -7.24
N THR A 26 0.57 0.47 -8.02
CA THR A 26 -0.72 -0.19 -7.87
C THR A 26 -0.54 -1.68 -7.62
N PHE A 27 -1.18 -2.18 -6.58
CA PHE A 27 -1.12 -3.57 -6.13
C PHE A 27 -2.52 -4.18 -6.16
N LYS A 28 -2.63 -5.39 -6.73
CA LYS A 28 -3.90 -6.13 -6.85
C LYS A 28 -3.94 -7.28 -5.84
N ALA A 29 -5.12 -7.84 -5.66
CA ALA A 29 -5.32 -9.05 -4.86
C ALA A 29 -4.24 -10.13 -5.15
N GLY A 30 -3.64 -10.67 -4.08
CA GLY A 30 -2.53 -11.61 -4.12
C GLY A 30 -1.14 -10.96 -4.11
N ASN A 31 -1.02 -9.65 -4.35
CA ASN A 31 0.27 -8.97 -4.23
C ASN A 31 0.63 -8.71 -2.77
N GLY A 32 1.90 -8.91 -2.43
CA GLY A 32 2.49 -8.48 -1.17
C GLY A 32 3.72 -7.63 -1.41
N PHE A 33 3.92 -6.59 -0.58
CA PHE A 33 5.05 -5.68 -0.69
C PHE A 33 5.45 -5.15 0.69
N LEU A 34 6.71 -4.73 0.79
CA LEU A 34 7.21 -3.98 1.95
C LEU A 34 7.04 -2.49 1.68
N GLU A 35 6.44 -1.76 2.62
CA GLU A 35 6.36 -0.32 2.54
C GLU A 35 7.75 0.31 2.66
N VAL A 36 7.93 1.40 1.93
CA VAL A 36 9.20 2.13 1.89
C VAL A 36 9.36 2.88 3.22
N VAL A 37 10.40 2.52 3.98
CA VAL A 37 10.70 3.15 5.27
C VAL A 37 11.28 4.56 5.05
N ASN A 38 10.91 5.51 5.90
CA ASN A 38 11.33 6.92 5.83
C ASN A 38 10.93 7.66 4.54
N THR A 39 9.92 7.18 3.81
CA THR A 39 9.33 7.89 2.67
C THR A 39 7.88 8.24 2.98
N LEU A 40 7.49 9.50 2.72
CA LEU A 40 6.09 9.89 2.83
C LEU A 40 5.29 9.26 1.69
N HIS A 41 4.25 8.51 2.05
CA HIS A 41 3.36 7.87 1.10
C HIS A 41 1.94 7.79 1.67
N SER A 42 0.96 7.64 0.78
CA SER A 42 -0.46 7.47 1.10
C SER A 42 -1.05 6.35 0.25
N ALA A 43 -1.70 5.39 0.90
CA ALA A 43 -2.42 4.32 0.22
C ALA A 43 -3.90 4.73 0.02
N LYS A 44 -4.40 4.60 -1.20
CA LYS A 44 -5.76 4.98 -1.61
C LYS A 44 -6.40 3.86 -2.41
N ASN A 45 -7.71 3.68 -2.23
CA ASN A 45 -8.53 2.90 -3.13
C ASN A 45 -9.05 3.80 -4.26
N LEU A 46 -8.46 3.68 -5.45
CA LEU A 46 -8.91 4.38 -6.65
C LEU A 46 -9.76 3.48 -7.58
N GLY A 47 -10.03 2.24 -7.16
CA GLY A 47 -10.84 1.29 -7.90
C GLY A 47 -12.33 1.41 -7.60
N GLU A 48 -13.12 0.60 -8.31
CA GLU A 48 -14.58 0.58 -8.20
C GLU A 48 -15.11 -0.35 -7.08
N VAL A 49 -14.26 -1.22 -6.55
CA VAL A 49 -14.59 -2.18 -5.49
C VAL A 49 -13.84 -1.85 -4.20
N PRO A 50 -14.38 -2.20 -3.01
CA PRO A 50 -13.63 -2.08 -1.76
C PRO A 50 -12.29 -2.82 -1.82
N VAL A 51 -11.24 -2.18 -1.32
CA VAL A 51 -9.93 -2.84 -1.13
C VAL A 51 -9.85 -3.43 0.28
N ARG A 52 -9.31 -4.64 0.39
CA ARG A 52 -9.00 -5.29 1.68
C ARG A 52 -7.55 -5.74 1.65
N PHE A 53 -6.83 -5.49 2.73
CA PHE A 53 -5.43 -5.86 2.86
C PHE A 53 -5.07 -6.15 4.32
N LEU A 54 -4.05 -6.97 4.50
CA LEU A 54 -3.41 -7.24 5.79
C LEU A 54 -2.19 -6.33 5.92
N VAL A 55 -2.04 -5.74 7.10
CA VAL A 55 -0.86 -4.95 7.47
C VAL A 55 -0.17 -5.63 8.65
N VAL A 56 1.13 -5.85 8.54
CA VAL A 56 1.96 -6.39 9.61
C VAL A 56 3.12 -5.43 9.85
N CYS A 57 3.17 -4.83 11.03
CA CYS A 57 4.25 -3.95 11.48
C CYS A 57 5.19 -4.74 12.41
N PHE A 58 6.50 -4.59 12.23
CA PHE A 58 7.51 -5.27 13.04
C PHE A 58 8.68 -4.36 13.36
#